data_AF-A0A561SKS7-F1
#
_entry.id   AF-A0A561SKS7-F1
#
_cell.length_a   1.000
_cell.length_b   1.000
_cell.length_c   1.000
_cell.angle_alpha   90.00
_cell.angle_beta   90.00
_cell.angle_gamma   90.00
#
_symmetry.space_group_name_H-M   'P 1'
#
loop_
_entity.id
_entity.type
_entity.pdbx_description
1 polymer ?
#
loop_
_entity_poly.entity_id
_entity_poly.type
_entity_poly.pdbx_seq_one_letter_code
_entity_poly.pdbx_strand_id
1 'polypeptide(L)'
;MADDLADGFRHLRVVPPRPTAGIPGGRVAFAPVPSEQALWVEELMAFLRAEVRAAARGGVISAADSEQLLARLGLVIDQALTPR
;
A
#
# COMPACT_ATOMS: atom_id res chain seq x y z
N MET A 1 -1.41 28.50 11.40
CA MET A 1 -2.36 27.69 10.61
C MET A 1 -1.81 26.28 10.49
N ALA A 2 -1.89 25.50 11.57
CA ALA A 2 -1.42 24.12 11.65
C ALA A 2 -2.40 23.23 12.45
N ASP A 3 -3.65 23.68 12.62
CA ASP A 3 -4.62 23.09 13.56
C ASP A 3 -5.74 22.28 12.89
N ASP A 4 -5.81 22.20 11.56
CA ASP A 4 -6.97 21.57 10.88
C ASP A 4 -6.77 20.08 10.52
N LEU A 5 -5.54 19.55 10.55
CA LEU A 5 -5.29 18.16 10.16
C LEU A 5 -5.58 17.15 11.29
N ALA A 6 -5.64 17.59 12.54
CA ALA A 6 -5.77 16.72 13.70
C ALA A 6 -7.22 16.29 14.00
N ASP A 7 -8.23 16.99 13.45
CA ASP A 7 -9.63 16.76 13.83
C ASP A 7 -10.32 15.65 13.00
N GLY A 8 -9.81 15.35 11.80
CA GLY A 8 -10.37 14.32 10.90
C GLY A 8 -10.36 12.89 11.46
N PHE A 9 -9.47 12.59 12.42
CA PHE A 9 -9.34 11.26 13.02
C PHE A 9 -10.35 10.97 14.14
N ARG A 10 -11.07 11.98 14.65
CA ARG A 10 -12.02 11.79 15.77
C ARG A 10 -13.35 11.14 15.36
N HIS A 11 -13.62 10.99 14.07
CA HIS A 11 -14.90 10.50 13.56
C HIS A 11 -14.90 9.05 13.07
N LEU A 12 -13.77 8.33 13.15
CA LEU A 12 -13.78 6.88 12.95
C LEU A 12 -14.39 6.22 14.19
N ARG A 13 -15.72 6.19 14.23
CA ARG A 13 -16.49 5.34 15.14
C ARG A 13 -15.96 3.91 14.99
N VAL A 14 -15.17 3.50 15.98
CA VAL A 14 -14.81 2.11 16.21
C VAL A 14 -16.12 1.37 16.43
N VAL A 15 -16.63 0.74 15.36
CA VAL A 15 -17.71 -0.24 15.50
C VAL A 15 -17.04 -1.47 16.11
N PRO A 16 -17.39 -1.86 17.35
CA PRO A 16 -16.85 -3.09 17.90
C PRO A 16 -17.35 -4.25 17.03
N PRO A 17 -16.48 -5.19 16.61
CA PRO A 17 -16.94 -6.36 15.88
C PRO A 17 -17.91 -7.11 16.78
N ARG A 18 -19.14 -7.30 16.29
CA ARG A 18 -20.15 -8.13 16.97
C ARG A 18 -19.50 -9.49 17.27
N PRO A 19 -19.44 -9.94 18.53
CA PRO A 19 -18.99 -11.30 18.81
C PRO A 19 -20.04 -12.26 18.27
N THR A 20 -19.77 -12.86 17.11
CA THR A 20 -20.57 -13.98 16.60
C THR A 20 -20.33 -15.16 17.53
N ALA A 21 -21.28 -15.39 18.42
CA ALA A 21 -21.27 -16.50 19.34
C ALA A 21 -21.22 -17.83 18.57
N GLY A 22 -20.20 -18.64 18.88
CA GLY A 22 -20.24 -20.10 18.75
C GLY A 22 -19.81 -20.70 17.41
N ILE A 23 -18.50 -20.89 17.23
CA ILE A 23 -17.98 -22.07 16.52
C ILE A 23 -16.86 -22.68 17.38
N PRO A 24 -17.03 -23.87 17.96
CA PRO A 24 -15.97 -24.50 18.74
C PRO A 24 -14.93 -25.08 17.80
N GLY A 25 -13.71 -24.52 17.82
CA GLY A 25 -12.52 -25.14 17.22
C GLY A 25 -11.84 -24.38 16.07
N GLY A 26 -12.36 -23.23 15.64
CA GLY A 26 -11.68 -22.41 14.63
C GLY A 26 -10.57 -21.58 15.26
N ARG A 27 -9.30 -21.94 15.05
CA ARG A 27 -8.18 -21.02 15.30
C ARG A 27 -8.42 -19.75 14.48
N VAL A 28 -8.83 -18.67 15.15
CA VAL A 28 -8.90 -17.34 14.55
C VAL A 28 -7.46 -16.94 14.22
N ALA A 29 -7.06 -17.15 12.98
CA ALA A 29 -5.81 -16.62 12.47
C ALA A 29 -5.98 -15.11 12.40
N PHE A 30 -5.39 -14.38 13.35
CA PHE A 30 -5.23 -12.94 13.24
C PHE A 30 -4.37 -12.68 12.01
N ALA A 31 -4.98 -12.22 10.92
CA ALA A 31 -4.22 -11.71 9.79
C ALA A 31 -3.35 -10.55 10.31
N PRO A 32 -2.03 -10.55 10.07
CA PRO A 32 -1.19 -9.44 10.50
C PRO A 32 -1.70 -8.17 9.84
N VAL A 33 -1.94 -7.13 10.64
CA VAL A 33 -2.29 -5.81 10.12
C VAL A 33 -1.06 -5.27 9.41
N PRO A 34 -1.14 -4.91 8.12
CA PRO A 34 -0.01 -4.32 7.42
C PRO A 34 0.39 -3.02 8.11
N SER A 35 1.70 -2.77 8.22
CA SER A 35 2.19 -1.49 8.75
C SER A 35 1.77 -0.36 7.82
N GLU A 36 1.61 0.85 8.37
CA GLU A 36 1.35 2.07 7.58
C GLU A 36 2.39 2.25 6.47
N GLN A 37 3.64 1.89 6.74
CA GLN A 37 4.72 1.87 5.76
C GLN A 37 4.45 0.89 4.62
N ALA A 38 3.97 -0.33 4.89
CA ALA A 38 3.65 -1.29 3.85
C ALA A 38 2.51 -0.80 2.95
N LEU A 39 1.47 -0.18 3.53
CA LEU A 39 0.38 0.41 2.76
C LEU A 39 0.87 1.55 1.87
N TRP A 40 1.69 2.44 2.41
CA TRP A 40 2.28 3.54 1.65
C TRP A 40 3.13 3.05 0.46
N VAL A 41 3.91 1.98 0.65
CA VAL A 41 4.71 1.37 -0.42
C VAL A 41 3.83 0.79 -1.52
N GLU A 42 2.73 0.13 -1.15
CA GLU A 42 1.77 -0.40 -2.13
C GLU A 42 1.13 0.72 -2.95
N GLU A 43 0.72 1.81 -2.30
CA GLU A 43 0.16 2.99 -2.97
C GLU A 43 1.16 3.65 -3.92
N LEU A 44 2.41 3.84 -3.47
CA LEU A 44 3.48 4.36 -4.30
C LEU A 44 3.72 3.47 -5.53
N MET A 45 3.80 2.16 -5.34
CA MET A 45 4.00 1.22 -6.45
C MET A 45 2.80 1.19 -7.40
N ALA A 46 1.58 1.35 -6.90
CA ALA A 46 0.40 1.45 -7.75
C ALA A 46 0.44 2.72 -8.62
N PHE A 47 0.79 3.87 -8.03
CA PHE A 47 0.96 5.13 -8.74
C PHE A 47 2.05 5.02 -9.83
N LEU A 48 3.24 4.53 -9.48
CA LEU A 48 4.34 4.37 -10.43
C LEU A 48 3.98 3.43 -11.59
N ARG A 49 3.27 2.33 -11.32
CA ARG A 49 2.77 1.43 -12.37
C ARG A 49 1.81 2.13 -13.32
N ALA A 50 0.93 2.99 -12.81
CA ALA A 50 -0.02 3.72 -13.66
C ALA A 50 0.73 4.67 -14.60
N GLU A 51 1.67 5.45 -14.08
CA GLU A 51 2.47 6.41 -14.84
C GLU A 51 3.34 5.72 -15.89
N VAL A 52 4.07 4.66 -15.51
CA VAL A 52 4.93 3.92 -16.45
C VAL A 52 4.11 3.26 -17.56
N ARG A 53 2.93 2.72 -17.25
CA ARG A 53 2.01 2.19 -18.27
C ARG A 53 1.44 3.28 -19.17
N ALA A 54 1.16 4.46 -18.63
CA ALA A 54 0.71 5.61 -19.43
C ALA A 54 1.81 6.05 -20.41
N ALA A 55 3.06 6.14 -19.94
CA ALA A 55 4.21 6.44 -20.79
C ALA A 55 4.42 5.39 -21.89
N ALA A 56 4.29 4.11 -21.57
CA ALA A 56 4.39 3.02 -22.54
C ALA A 56 3.26 3.09 -23.60
N ARG A 57 2.01 3.34 -23.18
CA ARG A 57 0.88 3.53 -24.11
C ARG A 57 1.05 4.77 -24.99
N GLY A 58 1.67 5.82 -24.45
CA GLY A 58 2.00 7.05 -25.19
C GLY A 58 3.21 6.90 -26.12
N GLY A 59 3.88 5.74 -26.14
CA GLY A 59 5.06 5.51 -26.95
C GLY A 59 6.32 6.25 -26.49
N VAL A 60 6.30 6.82 -25.28
CA VAL A 60 7.46 7.53 -24.69
C VAL A 60 8.57 6.54 -24.35
N ILE A 61 8.20 5.33 -23.93
CA ILE A 61 9.10 4.23 -23.64
C ILE A 61 8.55 2.94 -24.26
N SER A 62 9.43 1.98 -24.54
CA SER A 62 8.99 0.66 -25.03
C SER A 62 8.31 -0.15 -23.91
N ALA A 63 7.52 -1.15 -24.29
CA ALA A 63 6.92 -2.08 -23.32
C ALA A 63 7.99 -2.80 -22.49
N ALA A 64 9.08 -3.26 -23.13
CA ALA A 64 10.18 -3.92 -22.44
C ALA A 64 10.90 -2.99 -21.44
N ASP A 65 11.15 -1.74 -21.85
CA ASP A 65 11.76 -0.74 -20.95
C ASP A 65 10.84 -0.41 -19.77
N SER A 66 9.53 -0.38 -20.00
CA SER A 66 8.53 -0.13 -18.95
C SER A 66 8.55 -1.22 -17.87
N GLU A 67 8.67 -2.49 -18.25
CA GLU A 67 8.77 -3.61 -17.30
C GLU A 67 10.10 -3.58 -16.54
N GLN A 68 11.20 -3.34 -17.24
CA GLN A 68 12.53 -3.22 -16.64
C GLN A 68 12.59 -2.06 -15.65
N LEU A 69 11.98 -0.93 -15.97
CA LEU A 69 11.90 0.23 -15.08
C LEU A 69 11.12 -0.09 -13.80
N LEU A 70 9.95 -0.73 -13.92
CA LEU A 70 9.15 -1.11 -12.75
C LEU A 70 9.87 -2.10 -11.83
N ALA A 71 10.58 -3.07 -12.40
CA ALA A 71 11.39 -4.00 -11.63
C ALA A 71 12.51 -3.28 -10.85
N ARG A 72 13.20 -2.33 -11.51
CA ARG A 72 14.26 -1.53 -10.87
C ARG A 72 13.71 -0.63 -9.77
N LEU A 73 12.58 0.03 -9.99
CA LEU A 73 11.93 0.88 -8.99
C LEU A 73 11.56 0.08 -7.74
N GLY A 74 11.02 -1.13 -7.90
CA GLY A 74 10.73 -2.01 -6.77
C GLY A 74 11.97 -2.33 -5.93
N LEU A 75 13.10 -2.65 -6.58
CA LEU A 75 14.36 -2.91 -5.88
C LEU A 75 14.90 -1.67 -5.14
N VAL A 76 14.84 -0.49 -5.76
CA VAL A 76 15.31 0.76 -5.15
C VAL A 76 14.46 1.11 -3.92
N ILE A 77 13.15 0.94 -4.00
CA ILE A 77 12.24 1.19 -2.87
C ILE A 77 12.53 0.20 -1.73
N ASP A 78 12.68 -1.09 -2.02
CA ASP A 78 13.03 -2.09 -1.01
C ASP A 78 14.35 -1.77 -0.29
N GLN A 79 15.38 -1.35 -1.04
CA GLN A 79 16.66 -0.91 -0.49
C GLN A 79 16.54 0.35 0.38
N ALA A 80 15.71 1.31 -0.03
CA ALA A 80 15.50 2.54 0.73
C ALA A 80 14.80 2.30 2.07
N LEU A 81 13.94 1.28 2.14
CA LEU A 81 13.19 0.90 3.35
C LEU A 81 13.98 -0.02 4.27
N THR A 82 14.99 -0.72 3.74
CA THR A 82 15.90 -1.57 4.50
C THR A 82 17.32 -0.98 4.47
N PRO A 83 17.56 0.16 5.14
CA PRO A 83 18.90 0.72 5.23
C PRO A 83 19.80 -0.27 5.97
N ARG A 84 20.84 -0.76 5.29
CA ARG A 84 21.95 -1.49 5.91
C ARG A 84 22.91 -0.53 6.58
#